data_AF-A0A966AZQ4-F1
#
_entry.id   AF-A0A966AZQ4-F1
#
_cell.length_a   1.000
_cell.length_b   1.000
_cell.length_c   1.000
_cell.angle_alpha   90.00
_cell.angle_beta   90.00
_cell.angle_gamma   90.00
#
_symmetry.space_group_name_H-M   'P 1'
#
loop_
_entity.id
_entity.type
_entity.pdbx_description
1 polymer ?
#
loop_
_entity_poly.entity_id
_entity_poly.type
_entity_poly.pdbx_seq_one_letter_code
_entity_poly.pdbx_strand_id
1 'polypeptide(L)'
;YCLDSVDRFLQIAQKSTIRASRGVYVAVPGPNLETRAEYRMLRGLGADVVGMSTVPEVIICAHEGIRASAISVITDLCDPDHLKKVSVEEILSVAAGAEPHLTKLVVQFLQQGVHATECPERGPQG
;
A
#
# COMPACT_ATOMS: atom_id res chain seq x y z
N TYR A 1 0.95 10.14 4.20
CA TYR A 1 1.31 8.98 5.04
C TYR A 1 2.27 9.40 6.15
N CYS A 2 2.26 8.71 7.30
CA CYS A 2 3.17 8.93 8.43
C CYS A 2 4.53 8.25 8.16
N LEU A 3 5.57 9.05 7.89
CA LEU A 3 6.88 8.51 7.49
C LEU A 3 7.53 7.65 8.58
N ASP A 4 7.44 8.06 9.84
CA ASP A 4 7.93 7.27 10.99
C ASP A 4 7.36 5.84 11.00
N SER A 5 6.03 5.73 10.85
CA SER A 5 5.37 4.43 10.86
C SER A 5 5.76 3.60 9.63
N VAL A 6 5.94 4.22 8.47
CA VAL A 6 6.43 3.55 7.25
C VAL A 6 7.87 3.02 7.46
N ASP A 7 8.78 3.83 7.99
CA ASP A 7 10.16 3.41 8.31
C ASP A 7 10.18 2.22 9.26
N ARG A 8 9.35 2.25 10.31
CA ARG A 8 9.24 1.16 11.27
C ARG A 8 8.72 -0.12 10.65
N PHE A 9 7.69 -0.06 9.80
CA PHE A 9 7.22 -1.23 9.06
C PHE A 9 8.32 -1.84 8.17
N LEU A 10 9.12 -1.00 7.49
CA LEU A 10 10.24 -1.50 6.67
C LEU A 10 11.33 -2.16 7.51
N GLN A 11 11.66 -1.62 8.67
CA GLN A 11 12.62 -2.23 9.61
C GLN A 11 12.12 -3.59 10.13
N ILE A 12 10.84 -3.67 10.48
CA ILE A 12 10.19 -4.91 10.92
C ILE A 12 10.22 -5.95 9.80
N ALA A 13 9.88 -5.54 8.58
CA ALA A 13 9.93 -6.40 7.40
C ALA A 13 11.34 -6.94 7.15
N GLN A 14 12.36 -6.07 7.22
CA GLN A 14 13.77 -6.45 7.08
C GLN A 14 14.19 -7.47 8.13
N LYS A 15 13.88 -7.24 9.42
CA LYS A 15 14.19 -8.16 10.52
C LYS A 15 13.46 -9.50 10.41
N SER A 16 12.29 -9.49 9.77
CA SER A 16 11.44 -10.66 9.57
C SER A 16 11.69 -11.38 8.25
N THR A 17 12.66 -10.93 7.44
CA THR A 17 12.94 -11.44 6.09
C THR A 17 11.72 -11.39 5.16
N ILE A 18 10.87 -10.37 5.34
CA ILE A 18 9.70 -10.09 4.49
C ILE A 18 10.11 -9.03 3.48
N ARG A 19 9.87 -9.29 2.19
CA ARG A 19 10.10 -8.31 1.12
C ARG A 19 9.06 -7.19 1.22
N ALA A 20 9.52 -5.97 1.43
CA ALA A 20 8.69 -4.77 1.44
C ALA A 20 9.45 -3.60 0.79
N SER A 21 8.73 -2.71 0.12
CA SER A 21 9.26 -1.51 -0.51
C SER A 21 8.27 -0.35 -0.37
N ARG A 22 8.76 0.88 -0.54
CA ARG A 22 7.90 2.05 -0.69
C ARG A 22 7.45 2.15 -2.14
N GLY A 23 6.28 2.75 -2.35
CA GLY A 23 5.78 3.05 -3.68
C GLY A 23 4.63 4.04 -3.66
N VAL A 24 4.25 4.50 -4.86
CA VAL A 24 3.11 5.36 -5.12
C VAL A 24 1.89 4.49 -5.40
N TYR A 25 0.85 4.67 -4.57
CA TYR A 25 -0.45 4.02 -4.75
C TYR A 25 -1.39 4.96 -5.54
N VAL A 26 -2.02 4.43 -6.58
CA VAL A 26 -3.10 5.12 -7.30
C VAL A 26 -4.42 4.40 -7.07
N ALA A 27 -5.47 5.17 -6.76
CA ALA A 27 -6.82 4.66 -6.64
C ALA A 27 -7.60 4.84 -7.95
N VAL A 28 -8.32 3.80 -8.35
CA VAL A 28 -9.27 3.79 -9.46
C VAL A 28 -10.66 3.35 -8.96
N PRO A 29 -11.76 3.64 -9.65
CA PRO A 29 -13.10 3.31 -9.16
C PRO A 29 -13.42 1.80 -9.16
N GLY A 30 -12.86 1.01 -10.08
CA GLY A 30 -13.27 -0.38 -10.29
C GLY A 30 -14.75 -0.52 -10.71
N PRO A 31 -15.35 -1.73 -10.63
CA PRO A 31 -14.78 -3.00 -10.16
C PRO A 31 -14.02 -3.77 -11.24
N ASN A 32 -14.04 -3.31 -12.48
CA ASN A 32 -13.24 -3.90 -13.55
C ASN A 32 -11.75 -3.64 -13.30
N LEU A 33 -10.91 -4.62 -13.65
CA LEU A 33 -9.46 -4.41 -13.73
C LEU A 33 -9.12 -3.45 -14.87
N GLU A 34 -7.93 -2.87 -14.80
CA GLU A 34 -7.43 -1.93 -15.78
C GLU A 34 -7.02 -2.65 -17.07
N THR A 35 -7.19 -1.95 -18.18
CA THR A 35 -6.67 -2.36 -19.48
C THR A 35 -5.16 -2.19 -19.55
N ARG A 36 -4.53 -2.85 -20.53
CA ARG A 36 -3.09 -2.67 -20.81
C ARG A 36 -2.71 -1.21 -21.08
N ALA A 37 -3.59 -0.43 -21.71
CA ALA A 37 -3.34 0.98 -21.98
C ALA A 37 -3.35 1.80 -20.68
N GLU A 38 -4.32 1.52 -19.79
CA GLU A 38 -4.41 2.14 -18.48
C GLU A 38 -3.20 1.78 -17.60
N TYR A 39 -2.74 0.53 -17.55
CA TYR A 39 -1.51 0.20 -16.81
C TYR A 39 -0.28 0.96 -17.31
N ARG A 40 -0.12 1.12 -18.64
CA ARG A 40 0.98 1.93 -19.19
C ARG A 40 0.84 3.40 -18.82
N MET A 41 -0.39 3.94 -18.86
CA MET A 41 -0.68 5.30 -18.44
C MET A 41 -0.33 5.49 -16.96
N LEU A 42 -0.84 4.64 -16.07
CA LEU A 42 -0.61 4.73 -14.63
C LEU A 42 0.89 4.61 -14.28
N ARG A 43 1.60 3.69 -14.94
CA ARG A 43 3.06 3.59 -14.80
C ARG A 43 3.78 4.84 -15.29
N GLY A 44 3.34 5.42 -16.41
CA GLY A 44 3.86 6.69 -16.92
C GLY A 44 3.61 7.87 -15.99
N LEU A 45 2.53 7.84 -15.19
CA LEU A 45 2.24 8.78 -14.12
C LEU A 45 3.06 8.54 -12.84
N GLY A 46 3.84 7.45 -12.79
CA GLY A 46 4.69 7.10 -11.65
C GLY A 46 4.00 6.24 -10.59
N ALA A 47 2.89 5.56 -10.90
CA ALA A 47 2.27 4.61 -9.99
C ALA A 47 3.09 3.31 -9.90
N ASP A 48 3.32 2.83 -8.68
CA ASP A 48 3.92 1.53 -8.38
C ASP A 48 2.86 0.47 -8.09
N VAL A 49 1.71 0.89 -7.55
CA VAL A 49 0.59 0.04 -7.16
C VAL A 49 -0.72 0.70 -7.56
N VAL A 50 -1.66 -0.06 -8.08
CA VAL A 50 -3.05 0.36 -8.30
C VAL A 50 -3.99 -0.45 -7.43
N GLY A 51 -5.06 0.19 -6.97
CA GLY A 51 -6.17 -0.52 -6.37
C GLY A 51 -7.42 0.35 -6.30
N MET A 52 -8.46 -0.15 -5.65
CA MET A 52 -9.81 0.42 -5.72
C MET A 52 -10.29 1.00 -4.38
N SER A 53 -9.38 1.25 -3.43
CA SER A 53 -9.69 1.69 -2.07
C SER A 53 -8.61 2.61 -1.52
N THR A 54 -8.53 2.75 -0.18
CA THR A 54 -7.43 3.35 0.60
C THR A 54 -7.31 4.87 0.48
N VAL A 55 -7.40 5.44 -0.72
CA VAL A 55 -7.31 6.88 -0.94
C VAL A 55 -8.42 7.65 -0.20
N PRO A 56 -9.71 7.27 -0.28
CA PRO A 56 -10.77 7.95 0.47
C PRO A 56 -10.52 7.95 1.99
N GLU A 57 -10.11 6.82 2.55
CA GLU A 57 -9.84 6.67 3.98
C GLU A 57 -8.63 7.52 4.43
N VAL A 58 -7.56 7.55 3.64
CA VAL A 58 -6.36 8.36 3.92
C VAL A 58 -6.65 9.86 3.83
N ILE A 59 -7.51 10.29 2.90
CA ILE A 59 -7.96 11.69 2.80
C ILE A 59 -8.72 12.08 4.06
N ILE A 60 -9.65 11.23 4.52
CA ILE A 60 -10.39 11.47 5.76
C ILE A 60 -9.43 11.52 6.96
N CYS A 61 -8.49 10.59 7.08
CA CYS A 61 -7.48 10.65 8.14
C CYS A 61 -6.69 11.96 8.10
N ALA A 62 -6.30 12.44 6.92
CA ALA A 62 -5.59 13.71 6.79
C ALA A 62 -6.46 14.91 7.21
N HIS A 63 -7.74 14.91 6.86
CA HIS A 63 -8.71 15.92 7.27
C HIS A 63 -8.89 15.98 8.79
N GLU A 64 -8.95 14.81 9.44
CA GLU A 64 -9.12 14.67 10.90
C GLU A 64 -7.79 14.77 11.69
N GLY A 65 -6.66 15.05 11.03
CA GLY A 65 -5.35 15.07 11.69
C GLY A 65 -4.87 13.69 12.19
N ILE A 66 -5.50 12.60 11.74
CA ILE A 66 -5.13 11.22 12.08
C ILE A 66 -3.91 10.80 11.25
N ARG A 67 -2.89 10.28 11.93
CA ARG A 67 -1.69 9.72 11.29
C ARG A 67 -2.03 8.38 10.63
N ALA A 68 -2.01 8.35 9.30
CA ALA A 68 -2.27 7.14 8.51
C ALA A 68 -1.01 6.60 7.81
N SER A 69 -0.88 5.28 7.77
CA SER A 69 0.06 4.52 6.92
C SER A 69 -0.70 3.39 6.26
N ALA A 70 -0.29 2.96 5.07
CA ALA A 70 -0.93 1.88 4.34
C ALA A 70 0.11 0.80 3.99
N ILE A 71 -0.34 -0.45 3.97
CA ILE A 71 0.41 -1.60 3.47
C ILE A 71 -0.42 -2.21 2.35
N SER A 72 0.15 -2.30 1.16
CA SER A 72 -0.48 -2.94 0.01
C SER A 72 0.16 -4.29 -0.24
N VAL A 73 -0.66 -5.34 -0.25
CA VAL A 73 -0.23 -6.67 -0.70
C VAL A 73 -0.36 -6.73 -2.21
N ILE A 74 0.73 -7.06 -2.90
CA ILE A 74 0.72 -7.21 -4.36
C ILE A 74 0.18 -8.60 -4.69
N THR A 75 -1.08 -8.66 -5.09
CA THR A 75 -1.80 -9.92 -5.40
C THR A 75 -1.60 -10.39 -6.82
N ASP A 76 -1.27 -9.47 -7.73
CA ASP A 76 -1.14 -9.72 -9.15
C ASP A 76 -0.04 -8.82 -9.74
N LEU A 77 0.63 -9.32 -10.78
CA LEU A 77 1.66 -8.57 -11.49
C LEU A 77 1.05 -7.95 -12.75
N CYS A 78 0.87 -6.63 -12.71
CA CYS A 78 0.33 -5.83 -13.80
C CYS A 78 1.40 -5.53 -14.88
N ASP A 79 1.87 -6.56 -15.61
CA ASP A 79 2.76 -6.36 -16.77
C ASP A 79 1.92 -6.09 -18.04
N PRO A 80 1.92 -4.86 -18.61
CA PRO A 80 1.10 -4.54 -19.79
C PRO A 80 1.48 -5.34 -21.04
N ASP A 81 2.72 -5.82 -21.13
CA ASP A 81 3.24 -6.53 -22.29
C ASP A 81 2.99 -8.05 -22.19
N HIS A 82 2.85 -8.57 -20.97
CA HIS A 82 2.56 -9.98 -20.70
C HIS A 82 1.31 -10.19 -19.83
N LEU A 83 0.31 -9.31 -19.97
CA LEU A 83 -0.88 -9.33 -19.11
C LEU A 83 -1.65 -10.64 -19.28
N LYS A 84 -1.67 -11.46 -18.24
CA LYS A 84 -2.48 -12.68 -18.16
C LYS A 84 -3.87 -12.34 -17.65
N LYS A 85 -4.86 -13.16 -17.99
CA LYS A 85 -6.17 -13.08 -17.34
C LYS A 85 -5.97 -13.47 -15.88
N VAL A 86 -6.28 -12.55 -14.98
CA VAL A 86 -6.28 -12.78 -13.54
C VAL A 86 -7.67 -13.22 -13.13
N SER A 87 -7.76 -14.26 -12.29
CA SER A 87 -9.01 -14.67 -11.65
C SER A 87 -9.11 -14.10 -10.24
N VAL A 88 -10.33 -13.89 -9.76
CA VAL A 88 -10.56 -13.42 -8.39
C VAL A 88 -10.06 -14.46 -7.39
N GLU A 89 -10.19 -15.73 -7.71
CA GLU A 89 -9.73 -16.86 -6.90
C GLU A 89 -8.19 -16.84 -6.72
N GLU A 90 -7.44 -16.53 -7.79
CA GLU A 90 -5.98 -16.38 -7.71
C GLU A 90 -5.59 -15.20 -6.82
N ILE A 91 -6.24 -14.05 -6.98
CA ILE A 91 -6.02 -12.86 -6.13
C ILE A 91 -6.23 -13.22 -4.66
N LEU A 92 -7.34 -13.89 -4.34
CA LEU A 92 -7.66 -14.31 -2.98
C LEU A 92 -6.65 -15.32 -2.43
N SER A 93 -6.18 -16.25 -3.26
CA SER A 93 -5.17 -17.23 -2.86
C SER A 93 -3.82 -16.56 -2.53
N VAL A 94 -3.38 -15.61 -3.35
CA VAL A 94 -2.14 -14.84 -3.10
C VAL A 94 -2.29 -13.98 -1.85
N ALA A 95 -3.43 -13.31 -1.68
CA ALA A 95 -3.73 -12.52 -0.49
C ALA A 95 -3.68 -13.38 0.79
N ALA A 96 -4.27 -14.58 0.75
CA ALA A 96 -4.22 -15.53 1.88
C ALA A 96 -2.79 -15.98 2.19
N GLY A 97 -1.94 -16.19 1.19
CA GLY A 97 -0.52 -16.48 1.39
C GLY A 97 0.28 -15.33 2.01
N ALA A 98 -0.16 -14.09 1.82
CA ALA A 98 0.48 -12.91 2.39
C ALA A 98 -0.03 -12.57 3.81
N GLU A 99 -1.18 -13.09 4.22
CA GLU A 99 -1.80 -12.82 5.52
C GLU A 99 -0.85 -13.07 6.70
N PRO A 100 -0.12 -14.20 6.80
CA PRO A 100 0.76 -14.45 7.93
C PRO A 100 1.89 -13.42 8.05
N HIS A 101 2.38 -12.92 6.90
CA HIS A 101 3.38 -11.88 6.86
C HIS A 101 2.81 -10.54 7.31
N LEU A 102 1.64 -10.16 6.81
CA LEU A 102 0.97 -8.92 7.21
C LEU A 102 0.66 -8.92 8.71
N THR A 103 0.12 -10.02 9.24
CA THR A 103 -0.15 -10.20 10.66
C THR A 103 1.13 -10.05 11.49
N LYS A 104 2.24 -10.67 11.07
CA LYS A 104 3.53 -10.51 11.74
C LYS A 104 4.02 -9.05 11.75
N LEU A 105 3.89 -8.34 10.63
CA LEU A 105 4.28 -6.92 10.54
C LEU A 105 3.47 -6.05 11.51
N VAL A 106 2.15 -6.21 11.51
CA VAL A 106 1.25 -5.42 12.36
C VAL A 106 1.46 -5.72 13.84
N VAL A 107 1.55 -7.00 14.22
CA VAL A 107 1.78 -7.39 15.62
C VAL A 107 3.11 -6.84 16.15
N GLN A 108 4.20 -6.97 15.39
CA GLN A 108 5.49 -6.43 15.81
C GLN A 108 5.49 -4.90 15.89
N PHE A 109 4.75 -4.22 15.00
CA PHE A 109 4.60 -2.77 15.04
C PHE A 109 3.89 -2.32 16.33
N LEU A 110 2.80 -3.00 16.70
CA LEU A 110 2.05 -2.72 17.92
C LEU A 110 2.88 -2.99 19.19
N GLN A 111 3.71 -4.04 19.20
CA GLN A 111 4.60 -4.37 20.32
C GLN A 111 5.68 -3.32 20.60
N GLN A 112 6.08 -2.55 19.59
CA GLN A 112 7.03 -1.44 19.75
C GLN A 112 6.39 -0.19 20.38
N GLY A 113 5.06 -0.16 20.55
CA GLY A 113 4.31 0.98 21.04
C GLY A 113 4.05 2.04 19.96
N VAL A 114 2.96 2.79 20.13
CA VAL A 114 2.63 3.91 19.25
C VAL A 114 3.16 5.18 19.89
N HIS A 115 4.35 5.63 19.48
CA HIS A 115 4.88 6.90 19.94
C HIS A 115 4.12 8.06 19.26
N ALA A 116 3.63 8.99 20.06
CA ALA A 116 3.17 10.30 19.60
C ALA A 116 4.40 11.17 19.29
N THR A 117 5.19 10.79 18.30
CA THR A 117 6.21 11.69 17.75
C THR A 117 5.52 12.77 16.94
N GLU A 118 5.78 14.02 17.31
CA GLU A 118 5.39 15.22 16.57
C GLU A 118 5.91 15.08 15.14
N CYS A 119 5.01 14.99 14.18
CA CYS A 119 5.38 15.15 12.77
C CYS A 119 5.52 16.66 12.56
N PRO A 120 6.60 17.16 11.94
CA PRO A 120 6.71 18.58 11.63
C PRO A 120 5.44 19.00 10.88
N GLU A 121 4.87 20.14 11.28
CA GLU A 121 3.67 20.69 10.65
C GLU A 121 3.79 20.55 9.14
N ARG A 122 2.78 19.95 8.49
CA ARG A 122 2.72 20.00 7.03
C ARG A 122 2.68 21.48 6.68
N GLY A 123 3.80 22.01 6.19
CA GLY A 123 3.87 23.36 5.65
C GLY A 123 2.73 23.58 4.64
N PRO A 124 2.32 24.84 4.42
CA PRO A 124 1.11 25.16 3.67
C PRO A 124 1.13 24.39 2.35
N GLN A 125 0.10 23.58 2.14
CA GLN A 125 -0.14 22.94 0.86
C GLN A 125 -0.49 24.08 -0.11
N GLY A 126 0.45 24.41 -0.98
CA GLY A 126 0.27 25.40 -2.05
C GLY A 126 -0.69 24.91 -3.12
#